data_AF-A0A3N4HTH5-F1
#
_entry.id   AF-A0A3N4HTH5-F1
#
_cell.length_a   1.000
_cell.length_b   1.000
_cell.length_c   1.000
_cell.angle_alpha   90.00
_cell.angle_beta   90.00
_cell.angle_gamma   90.00
#
_symmetry.space_group_name_H-M   'P 1'
#
loop_
_entity.id
_entity.type
_entity.pdbx_description
1 polymer ?
#
loop_
_entity_poly.entity_id
_entity_poly.type
_entity_poly.pdbx_seq_one_letter_code
_entity_poly.pdbx_strand_id
1 'polypeptide(L)'
;MPRSIDSFPSPDSSRSSSPSGYPNPLAAAHLLRAQQLLHKVETLQHILRSPKYAAPTSNTLPSPTDEDETKESTWYAAPISQVELRHFHAAVKAEVNLLSFQAHSKPKEDEDPAKAPAGTISGSNLPFLESVWRVVEAEGPGVRGLRVGVGYKEPAAPGNGGKKGKMVKRRVEVDVISDGGRRWTKVLGTTKEKLIRELSLHNHADDLMPEEDEESEEIEHGILRTLKGLVRARGETWVGYLRPVVELRVLGISAEEAEGDGILRTYFRQVRKMGVEVGFGAGGPTEKEQDQSGEGWMEDLHRECSRRTYHFGPPLQPDGARPVAVLDCTVSPPS
;
A
#
# COMPACT_ATOMS: atom_id res chain seq x y z
N MET A 1 -48.25 26.78 42.57
CA MET A 1 -47.21 27.44 41.76
C MET A 1 -46.21 26.40 41.29
N PRO A 2 -46.24 25.97 40.02
CA PRO A 2 -45.26 25.03 39.49
C PRO A 2 -44.04 25.76 38.92
N ARG A 3 -42.87 25.18 39.16
CA ARG A 3 -41.56 25.69 38.74
C ARG A 3 -41.31 25.40 37.25
N SER A 4 -40.73 26.39 36.57
CA SER A 4 -40.33 26.37 35.17
C SER A 4 -39.38 25.22 34.84
N ILE A 5 -39.58 24.64 33.65
CA ILE A 5 -38.71 23.65 33.02
C ILE A 5 -37.63 24.43 32.26
N ASP A 6 -36.38 24.28 32.67
CA ASP A 6 -35.21 24.82 31.97
C ASP A 6 -35.03 24.07 30.64
N SER A 7 -35.00 24.85 29.56
CA SER A 7 -34.68 24.38 28.21
C SER A 7 -33.18 24.20 28.07
N PHE A 8 -32.76 22.97 27.79
CA PHE A 8 -31.38 22.67 27.40
C PHE A 8 -31.10 23.19 25.97
N PRO A 9 -29.97 23.87 25.73
CA PRO A 9 -29.55 24.22 24.39
C PRO A 9 -29.08 22.97 23.63
N SER A 10 -29.61 22.79 22.42
CA SER A 10 -29.20 21.74 21.49
C SER A 10 -27.70 21.81 21.20
N PRO A 11 -26.99 20.67 21.09
CA PRO A 11 -25.60 20.66 20.67
C PRO A 11 -25.50 21.12 19.22
N ASP A 12 -24.72 22.18 19.01
CA ASP A 12 -24.33 22.67 17.69
C ASP A 12 -23.67 21.54 16.90
N SER A 13 -24.38 21.10 15.86
CA SER A 13 -23.83 20.29 14.79
C SER A 13 -22.66 21.04 14.17
N SER A 14 -21.45 20.63 14.51
CA SER A 14 -20.21 21.03 13.87
C SER A 14 -20.32 20.80 12.36
N ARG A 15 -20.69 21.85 11.64
CA ARG A 15 -20.62 21.92 10.17
C ARG A 15 -19.17 21.70 9.78
N SER A 16 -18.86 20.50 9.29
CA SER A 16 -17.65 20.30 8.51
C SER A 16 -17.74 21.26 7.32
N SER A 17 -16.76 22.16 7.23
CA SER A 17 -16.58 23.06 6.10
C SER A 17 -16.27 22.21 4.87
N SER A 18 -17.31 21.71 4.23
CA SER A 18 -17.22 21.10 2.92
C SER A 18 -16.60 22.15 1.99
N PRO A 19 -15.62 21.80 1.15
CA PRO A 19 -14.94 22.74 0.28
C PRO A 19 -15.91 23.19 -0.81
N SER A 20 -16.79 24.14 -0.48
CA SER A 20 -17.97 24.55 -1.25
C SER A 20 -17.67 25.36 -2.51
N GLY A 21 -16.39 25.43 -2.91
CA GLY A 21 -15.93 26.14 -4.10
C GLY A 21 -15.60 25.24 -5.29
N TYR A 22 -15.58 23.92 -5.13
CA TYR A 22 -15.24 22.99 -6.22
C TYR A 22 -16.48 22.52 -6.97
N PRO A 23 -16.43 22.46 -8.32
CA PRO A 23 -17.48 21.84 -9.14
C PRO A 23 -17.82 20.40 -8.73
N ASN A 24 -16.84 19.65 -8.20
CA ASN A 24 -17.03 18.30 -7.68
C ASN A 24 -16.51 18.20 -6.23
N PRO A 25 -17.39 18.34 -5.22
CA PRO A 25 -16.98 18.33 -3.80
C PRO A 25 -16.47 16.95 -3.33
N LEU A 26 -16.95 15.85 -3.94
CA LEU A 26 -16.45 14.50 -3.63
C LEU A 26 -14.99 14.35 -4.07
N ALA A 27 -14.68 14.77 -5.30
CA ALA A 27 -13.32 14.77 -5.81
C ALA A 27 -12.40 15.72 -5.03
N ALA A 28 -12.92 16.88 -4.60
CA ALA A 28 -12.18 17.77 -3.71
C ALA A 28 -11.85 17.13 -2.36
N ALA A 29 -12.79 16.38 -1.75
CA ALA A 29 -12.54 15.66 -0.51
C ALA A 29 -11.48 14.55 -0.66
N HIS A 30 -11.53 13.79 -1.76
CA HIS A 30 -10.51 12.79 -2.06
C HIS A 30 -9.15 13.44 -2.36
N LEU A 31 -9.13 14.55 -3.10
CA LEU A 31 -7.92 15.31 -3.40
C LEU A 31 -7.21 15.73 -2.11
N LEU A 32 -7.94 16.26 -1.13
CA LEU A 32 -7.37 16.66 0.16
C LEU A 32 -6.70 15.48 0.86
N ARG A 33 -7.35 14.30 0.89
CA ARG A 33 -6.78 13.08 1.47
C ARG A 33 -5.54 12.60 0.71
N ALA A 34 -5.56 12.64 -0.62
CA ALA A 34 -4.41 12.29 -1.45
C ALA A 34 -3.22 13.24 -1.23
N GLN A 35 -3.47 14.55 -1.06
CA GLN A 35 -2.44 15.54 -0.73
C GLN A 35 -1.85 15.30 0.66
N GLN A 36 -2.69 15.01 1.65
CA GLN A 36 -2.22 14.62 2.99
C GLN A 36 -1.35 13.37 2.93
N LEU A 37 -1.77 12.34 2.17
CA LEU A 37 -0.99 11.13 1.98
C LEU A 37 0.35 11.42 1.29
N LEU A 38 0.37 12.24 0.24
CA LEU A 38 1.60 12.62 -0.45
C LEU A 38 2.58 13.29 0.51
N HIS A 39 2.08 14.22 1.32
CA HIS A 39 2.88 14.89 2.34
C HIS A 39 3.48 13.90 3.34
N LYS A 40 2.67 12.99 3.87
CA LYS A 40 3.16 11.95 4.80
C LYS A 40 4.27 11.09 4.16
N VAL A 41 4.14 10.74 2.89
CA VAL A 41 5.16 9.98 2.13
C VAL A 41 6.46 10.79 1.99
N GLU A 42 6.37 12.07 1.64
CA GLU A 42 7.53 12.96 1.54
C GLU A 42 8.24 13.13 2.89
N THR A 43 7.48 13.27 3.98
CA THR A 43 8.00 13.34 5.35
C THR A 43 8.70 12.05 5.75
N LEU A 44 8.10 10.89 5.48
CA LEU A 44 8.75 9.59 5.70
C LEU A 44 10.04 9.46 4.90
N GLN A 45 10.05 9.89 3.64
CA GLN A 45 11.25 9.88 2.80
C GLN A 45 12.36 10.77 3.37
N HIS A 46 12.00 11.92 3.95
CA HIS A 46 12.94 12.79 4.63
C HIS A 46 13.51 12.14 5.92
N ILE A 47 12.64 11.57 6.76
CA ILE A 47 13.04 10.89 8.00
C ILE A 47 13.97 9.72 7.71
N LEU A 48 13.63 8.88 6.75
CA LEU A 48 14.42 7.70 6.39
C LEU A 48 15.76 8.04 5.72
N ARG A 49 15.93 9.26 5.21
CA ARG A 49 17.23 9.79 4.74
C ARG A 49 18.07 10.38 5.85
N SER A 50 17.50 10.67 7.02
CA SER A 50 18.26 11.24 8.12
C SER A 50 19.24 10.22 8.72
N PRO A 51 20.41 10.66 9.20
CA PRO A 51 21.44 9.75 9.74
C PRO A 51 20.95 8.87 10.90
N LYS A 52 19.93 9.34 11.65
CA LYS A 52 19.31 8.61 12.78
C LYS A 52 18.67 7.29 12.33
N TYR A 53 18.15 7.22 11.10
CA TYR A 53 17.45 6.05 10.57
C TYR A 53 18.18 5.42 9.37
N ALA A 54 19.28 6.03 8.92
CA ALA A 54 20.18 5.41 7.97
C ALA A 54 20.62 4.06 8.55
N ALA A 55 20.40 2.98 7.80
CA ALA A 55 20.91 1.68 8.19
C ALA A 55 22.41 1.83 8.47
N PRO A 56 22.95 1.23 9.55
CA PRO A 56 24.38 1.24 9.77
C PRO A 56 25.00 0.65 8.51
N THR A 57 25.62 1.51 7.70
CA THR A 57 26.43 1.07 6.57
C THR A 57 27.49 0.23 7.23
N SER A 58 27.38 -1.11 7.12
CA SER A 58 28.41 -2.00 7.62
C SER A 58 29.68 -1.58 6.91
N ASN A 59 30.50 -0.82 7.61
CA ASN A 59 31.83 -0.47 7.18
C ASN A 59 32.53 -1.77 6.78
N THR A 60 32.99 -1.79 5.53
CA THR A 60 34.15 -2.56 5.12
C THR A 60 34.08 -4.05 5.44
N LEU A 61 33.33 -4.82 4.63
CA LEU A 61 33.85 -6.16 4.34
C LEU A 61 35.22 -5.97 3.67
N PRO A 62 36.29 -6.66 4.12
CA PRO A 62 37.55 -6.64 3.41
C PRO A 62 37.29 -7.05 1.97
N SER A 63 37.80 -6.26 1.03
CA SER A 63 37.83 -6.62 -0.39
C SER A 63 38.36 -8.06 -0.47
N PRO A 64 37.64 -9.00 -1.12
CA PRO A 64 38.23 -10.28 -1.42
C PRO A 64 39.48 -9.97 -2.24
N THR A 65 40.65 -10.30 -1.68
CA THR A 65 41.90 -10.31 -2.42
C THR A 65 41.70 -11.20 -3.63
N ASP A 66 42.08 -10.67 -4.78
CA ASP A 66 42.06 -11.33 -6.08
C ASP A 66 42.62 -12.76 -5.96
N GLU A 67 42.14 -13.65 -6.83
CA GLU A 67 42.48 -15.09 -6.98
C GLU A 67 41.41 -16.08 -6.48
N ASP A 68 40.21 -16.03 -7.06
CA ASP A 68 39.61 -17.24 -7.65
C ASP A 68 38.39 -16.89 -8.53
N GLU A 69 38.62 -16.83 -9.85
CA GLU A 69 37.57 -16.74 -10.86
C GLU A 69 36.79 -18.05 -10.97
N THR A 70 35.80 -18.27 -10.09
CA THR A 70 34.67 -19.14 -10.41
C THR A 70 33.43 -18.27 -10.65
N LYS A 71 33.04 -18.15 -11.92
CA LYS A 71 31.98 -17.26 -12.45
C LYS A 71 30.55 -17.65 -12.08
N GLU A 72 30.35 -18.30 -10.94
CA GLU A 72 29.02 -18.68 -10.46
C GLU A 72 28.85 -18.26 -9.01
N SER A 73 27.75 -17.55 -8.74
CA SER A 73 27.26 -17.20 -7.40
C SER A 73 27.76 -15.90 -6.78
N THR A 74 27.46 -14.77 -7.44
CA THR A 74 27.30 -13.49 -6.73
C THR A 74 25.86 -13.00 -6.89
N TRP A 75 24.90 -13.78 -6.38
CA TRP A 75 23.49 -13.37 -6.21
C TRP A 75 23.24 -12.81 -4.81
N TYR A 76 24.22 -12.13 -4.20
CA TYR A 76 23.91 -11.20 -3.13
C TYR A 76 23.17 -10.04 -3.79
N ALA A 77 21.84 -10.16 -3.88
CA ALA A 77 20.98 -9.01 -4.09
C ALA A 77 21.47 -7.99 -3.07
N ALA A 78 22.05 -6.88 -3.56
CA ALA A 78 22.58 -5.84 -2.69
C ALA A 78 21.55 -5.62 -1.58
N PRO A 79 21.96 -5.59 -0.30
CA PRO A 79 21.02 -5.33 0.78
C PRO A 79 20.19 -4.12 0.34
N ILE A 80 18.88 -4.16 0.55
CA ILE A 80 17.98 -3.03 0.30
C ILE A 80 18.35 -1.95 1.34
N SER A 81 19.57 -1.43 1.23
CA SER A 81 20.15 -0.38 2.05
C SER A 81 19.57 0.96 1.64
N GLN A 82 19.05 1.04 0.41
CA GLN A 82 18.33 2.19 -0.10
C GLN A 82 16.83 2.01 0.12
N VAL A 83 16.28 3.01 0.79
CA VAL A 83 14.85 3.19 1.01
C VAL A 83 14.17 3.49 -0.33
N GLU A 84 13.33 2.57 -0.79
CA GLU A 84 12.71 2.60 -2.12
C GLU A 84 11.24 3.03 -2.04
N LEU A 85 11.00 4.35 -1.99
CA LEU A 85 9.65 4.92 -1.91
C LEU A 85 9.17 5.53 -3.24
N ARG A 86 10.02 5.59 -4.27
CA ARG A 86 9.77 6.35 -5.51
C ARG A 86 8.50 5.90 -6.24
N HIS A 87 8.22 4.59 -6.25
CA HIS A 87 7.06 4.02 -6.95
C HIS A 87 5.75 4.39 -6.25
N PHE A 88 5.71 4.26 -4.92
CA PHE A 88 4.55 4.67 -4.14
C PHE A 88 4.32 6.19 -4.19
N HIS A 89 5.39 6.98 -4.03
CA HIS A 89 5.31 8.44 -4.20
C HIS A 89 4.76 8.84 -5.58
N ALA A 90 5.26 8.23 -6.66
CA ALA A 90 4.76 8.48 -8.00
C ALA A 90 3.28 8.09 -8.16
N ALA A 91 2.85 6.98 -7.56
CA ALA A 91 1.45 6.56 -7.56
C ALA A 91 0.54 7.55 -6.82
N VAL A 92 0.93 8.01 -5.62
CA VAL A 92 0.17 9.02 -4.87
C VAL A 92 0.14 10.36 -5.62
N LYS A 93 1.24 10.77 -6.23
CA LYS A 93 1.28 12.00 -7.06
C LYS A 93 0.37 11.90 -8.28
N ALA A 94 0.33 10.75 -8.95
CA ALA A 94 -0.58 10.50 -10.06
C ALA A 94 -2.05 10.60 -9.61
N GLU A 95 -2.37 10.07 -8.42
CA GLU A 95 -3.69 10.15 -7.80
C GLU A 95 -4.08 11.61 -7.48
N VAL A 96 -3.17 12.40 -6.90
CA VAL A 96 -3.38 13.84 -6.67
C VAL A 96 -3.70 14.57 -7.98
N ASN A 97 -2.97 14.27 -9.06
CA ASN A 97 -3.22 14.90 -10.36
C ASN A 97 -4.58 14.51 -10.94
N LEU A 98 -4.96 13.23 -10.86
CA LEU A 98 -6.26 12.72 -11.30
C LEU A 98 -7.41 13.39 -10.54
N LEU A 99 -7.33 13.40 -9.21
CA LEU A 99 -8.36 13.95 -8.34
C LEU A 99 -8.44 15.47 -8.46
N SER A 100 -7.32 16.14 -8.68
CA SER A 100 -7.29 17.59 -8.96
C SER A 100 -8.02 17.89 -10.26
N PHE A 101 -7.74 17.15 -11.32
CA PHE A 101 -8.45 17.30 -12.59
C PHE A 101 -9.97 17.09 -12.42
N GLN A 102 -10.37 16.04 -11.71
CA GLN A 102 -11.79 15.75 -11.46
C GLN A 102 -12.48 16.75 -10.53
N ALA A 103 -11.76 17.32 -9.55
CA ALA A 103 -12.30 18.34 -8.65
C ALA A 103 -12.65 19.64 -9.37
N HIS A 104 -11.88 20.01 -10.40
CA HIS A 104 -12.09 21.21 -11.22
C HIS A 104 -12.96 20.96 -12.47
N SER A 105 -13.15 19.69 -12.85
CA SER A 105 -14.03 19.33 -13.96
C SER A 105 -15.48 19.51 -13.54
N LYS A 106 -16.26 20.22 -14.37
CA LYS A 106 -17.71 20.25 -14.20
C LYS A 106 -18.25 18.82 -14.35
N PRO A 107 -19.27 18.42 -13.57
CA PRO A 107 -19.97 17.17 -13.82
C PRO A 107 -20.39 17.15 -15.29
N LYS A 108 -20.17 16.04 -15.99
CA LYS A 108 -20.70 15.89 -17.34
C LYS A 108 -22.22 15.96 -17.23
N GLU A 109 -22.83 16.96 -17.84
CA GLU A 109 -24.29 17.19 -17.78
C GLU A 109 -25.10 15.99 -18.33
N ASP A 110 -24.46 15.10 -19.09
CA ASP A 110 -25.05 13.90 -19.69
C ASP A 110 -24.99 12.64 -18.80
N GLU A 111 -24.31 12.67 -17.66
CA GLU A 111 -24.29 11.51 -16.74
C GLU A 111 -25.48 11.56 -15.79
N ASP A 112 -26.43 10.65 -16.06
CA ASP A 112 -27.62 10.40 -15.24
C ASP A 112 -27.22 10.25 -13.76
N PRO A 113 -27.58 11.20 -12.87
CA PRO A 113 -27.13 11.22 -11.48
C PRO A 113 -27.63 10.00 -10.69
N ALA A 114 -28.59 9.26 -11.22
CA ALA A 114 -29.08 8.00 -10.67
C ALA A 114 -28.17 6.79 -10.94
N LYS A 115 -27.22 6.88 -11.90
CA LYS A 115 -26.34 5.75 -12.29
C LYS A 115 -24.91 5.86 -11.77
N ALA A 116 -24.45 7.04 -11.38
CA ALA A 116 -23.15 7.16 -10.71
C ALA A 116 -23.28 6.63 -9.27
N PRO A 117 -22.53 5.58 -8.87
CA PRO A 117 -22.56 5.10 -7.50
C PRO A 117 -22.17 6.26 -6.56
N ALA A 118 -23.13 6.72 -5.77
CA ALA A 118 -22.95 7.84 -4.85
C ALA A 118 -21.70 7.60 -3.99
N GLY A 119 -20.67 8.42 -4.18
CA GLY A 119 -19.45 8.40 -3.36
C GLY A 119 -18.24 7.66 -3.93
N THR A 120 -18.29 7.09 -5.14
CA THR A 120 -17.10 6.46 -5.75
C THR A 120 -16.60 7.26 -6.94
N ILE A 121 -15.39 7.78 -6.83
CA ILE A 121 -14.69 8.40 -7.95
C ILE A 121 -14.15 7.29 -8.84
N SER A 122 -14.74 7.15 -10.03
CA SER A 122 -14.32 6.14 -11.00
C SER A 122 -12.83 6.27 -11.31
N GLY A 123 -12.09 5.16 -11.20
CA GLY A 123 -10.67 5.08 -11.48
C GLY A 123 -9.72 5.53 -10.36
N SER A 124 -10.24 6.04 -9.23
CA SER A 124 -9.40 6.41 -8.08
C SER A 124 -8.81 5.18 -7.40
N ASN A 125 -7.49 5.16 -7.20
CA ASN A 125 -6.79 4.12 -6.45
C ASN A 125 -6.48 4.54 -5.01
N LEU A 126 -6.95 5.71 -4.59
CA LEU A 126 -6.70 6.27 -3.26
C LEU A 126 -7.01 5.31 -2.09
N PRO A 127 -8.15 4.58 -2.06
CA PRO A 127 -8.47 3.69 -0.93
C PRO A 127 -7.42 2.59 -0.72
N PHE A 128 -6.83 2.08 -1.80
CA PHE A 128 -5.75 1.10 -1.72
C PHE A 128 -4.45 1.75 -1.24
N LEU A 129 -4.10 2.94 -1.73
CA LEU A 129 -2.90 3.66 -1.28
C LEU A 129 -2.98 4.03 0.21
N GLU A 130 -4.15 4.45 0.69
CA GLU A 130 -4.41 4.68 2.11
C GLU A 130 -4.29 3.39 2.94
N SER A 131 -4.76 2.26 2.39
CA SER A 131 -4.63 0.95 3.03
C SER A 131 -3.17 0.54 3.20
N VAL A 132 -2.35 0.69 2.14
CA VAL A 132 -0.91 0.46 2.22
C VAL A 132 -0.28 1.37 3.26
N TRP A 133 -0.67 2.65 3.30
CA TRP A 133 -0.16 3.61 4.26
C TRP A 133 -0.49 3.27 5.72
N ARG A 134 -1.68 2.74 6.01
CA ARG A 134 -2.03 2.28 7.37
C ARG A 134 -1.10 1.15 7.84
N VAL A 135 -0.69 0.27 6.93
CA VAL A 135 0.29 -0.78 7.25
C VAL A 135 1.67 -0.17 7.50
N VAL A 136 2.07 0.84 6.72
CA VAL A 136 3.31 1.60 6.96
C VAL A 136 3.31 2.26 8.34
N GLU A 137 2.19 2.87 8.74
CA GLU A 137 2.01 3.48 10.06
C GLU A 137 2.16 2.44 11.18
N ALA A 138 1.68 1.22 10.98
CA ALA A 138 1.83 0.16 11.98
C ALA A 138 3.23 -0.49 12.01
N GLU A 139 3.91 -0.60 10.86
CA GLU A 139 5.22 -1.26 10.74
C GLU A 139 6.39 -0.41 11.24
N GLY A 140 6.24 0.92 11.32
CA GLY A 140 7.25 1.75 11.93
C GLY A 140 8.38 2.22 11.01
N PRO A 141 9.50 2.69 11.60
CA PRO A 141 10.68 3.17 10.85
C PRO A 141 11.45 2.01 10.18
N GLY A 142 11.01 0.77 10.39
CA GLY A 142 11.54 -0.44 9.75
C GLY A 142 11.23 -0.54 8.26
N VAL A 143 10.34 0.32 7.73
CA VAL A 143 9.97 0.34 6.32
C VAL A 143 11.19 0.71 5.44
N ARG A 144 11.42 -0.09 4.40
CA ARG A 144 12.52 0.04 3.43
C ARG A 144 12.05 0.15 1.99
N GLY A 145 10.80 -0.22 1.70
CA GLY A 145 10.28 -0.06 0.35
C GLY A 145 8.77 -0.09 0.28
N LEU A 146 8.21 0.64 -0.68
CA LEU A 146 6.77 0.64 -0.97
C LEU A 146 6.52 0.39 -2.45
N ARG A 147 5.64 -0.56 -2.75
CA ARG A 147 5.29 -1.01 -4.12
C ARG A 147 6.52 -1.38 -4.95
N VAL A 148 7.35 -2.24 -4.38
CA VAL A 148 8.61 -2.68 -4.99
C VAL A 148 8.39 -3.97 -5.76
N GLY A 149 8.71 -3.95 -7.06
CA GLY A 149 8.66 -5.16 -7.86
C GLY A 149 9.92 -6.00 -7.75
N VAL A 150 9.79 -7.23 -7.26
CA VAL A 150 10.86 -8.22 -7.08
C VAL A 150 10.81 -9.26 -8.22
N GLY A 151 11.98 -9.66 -8.71
CA GLY A 151 12.10 -10.63 -9.81
C GLY A 151 12.23 -12.06 -9.30
N TYR A 152 11.75 -13.01 -10.09
CA TYR A 152 11.98 -14.45 -9.87
C TYR A 152 12.05 -15.19 -11.21
N LYS A 153 12.59 -16.40 -11.20
CA LYS A 153 12.64 -17.28 -12.36
C LYS A 153 11.55 -18.34 -12.23
N GLU A 154 10.87 -18.58 -13.33
CA GLU A 154 9.85 -19.62 -13.45
C GLU A 154 10.24 -20.54 -14.61
N PRO A 155 10.16 -21.87 -14.46
CA PRO A 155 10.30 -22.74 -15.62
C PRO A 155 9.26 -22.33 -16.67
N ALA A 156 9.68 -22.12 -17.92
CA ALA A 156 8.70 -21.96 -18.99
C ALA A 156 7.76 -23.16 -18.96
N ALA A 157 6.46 -22.90 -19.21
CA ALA A 157 5.52 -23.96 -19.50
C ALA A 157 6.14 -24.88 -20.58
N PRO A 158 5.96 -26.21 -20.46
CA PRO A 158 6.49 -27.14 -21.44
C PRO A 158 5.85 -26.83 -22.80
N GLY A 159 6.54 -26.03 -23.61
CA GLY A 159 6.16 -25.84 -25.00
C GLY A 159 6.23 -27.19 -25.69
N ASN A 160 5.31 -27.43 -26.62
CA ASN A 160 4.98 -28.71 -27.28
C ASN A 160 6.12 -29.32 -28.13
N GLY A 161 7.39 -29.06 -27.82
CA GLY A 161 8.55 -29.50 -28.57
C GLY A 161 9.79 -29.60 -27.70
N GLY A 162 9.81 -30.57 -26.77
CA GLY A 162 10.97 -31.35 -26.28
C GLY A 162 12.30 -30.67 -25.89
N LYS A 163 12.43 -29.34 -25.97
CA LYS A 163 13.65 -28.60 -25.68
C LYS A 163 13.66 -28.26 -24.18
N LYS A 164 14.79 -28.55 -23.50
CA LYS A 164 15.02 -28.20 -22.09
C LYS A 164 14.45 -26.80 -21.78
N GLY A 165 13.50 -26.74 -20.84
CA GLY A 165 12.70 -25.55 -20.55
C GLY A 165 13.55 -24.33 -20.22
N LYS A 166 13.41 -23.27 -21.01
CA LYS A 166 14.04 -21.98 -20.75
C LYS A 166 13.42 -21.39 -19.47
N MET A 167 14.24 -20.91 -18.53
CA MET A 167 13.71 -20.15 -17.39
C MET A 167 13.23 -18.78 -17.85
N VAL A 168 11.99 -18.42 -17.51
CA VAL A 168 11.38 -17.11 -17.77
C VAL A 168 11.55 -16.24 -16.55
N LYS A 169 12.08 -15.02 -16.74
CA LYS A 169 12.15 -14.03 -15.69
C LYS A 169 10.78 -13.38 -15.52
N ARG A 170 10.20 -13.52 -14.33
CA ARG A 170 8.95 -12.90 -13.91
C ARG A 170 9.22 -11.80 -12.89
N ARG A 171 8.22 -10.96 -12.63
CA ARG A 171 8.26 -9.90 -11.63
C ARG A 171 6.93 -9.89 -10.86
N VAL A 172 7.00 -9.74 -9.55
CA VAL A 172 5.85 -9.61 -8.65
C VAL A 172 6.02 -8.39 -7.76
N GLU A 173 4.93 -7.69 -7.43
CA GLU A 173 4.97 -6.46 -6.64
C GLU A 173 4.68 -6.72 -5.16
N VAL A 174 5.60 -6.28 -4.30
CA VAL A 174 5.47 -6.22 -2.84
C VAL A 174 4.94 -4.83 -2.45
N ASP A 175 3.91 -4.76 -1.63
CA ASP A 175 3.29 -3.47 -1.28
C ASP A 175 4.09 -2.74 -0.20
N VAL A 176 4.54 -3.45 0.84
CA VAL A 176 5.40 -2.93 1.91
C VAL A 176 6.57 -3.88 2.16
N ILE A 177 7.78 -3.34 2.20
CA ILE A 177 8.99 -4.05 2.64
C ILE A 177 9.41 -3.42 3.97
N SER A 178 9.47 -4.21 5.04
CA SER A 178 9.86 -3.78 6.38
C SER A 178 10.96 -4.70 6.97
N ASP A 179 11.31 -4.48 8.24
CA ASP A 179 12.33 -5.22 8.99
C ASP A 179 13.67 -5.38 8.22
N GLY A 180 14.20 -4.25 7.71
CA GLY A 180 15.47 -4.26 6.98
C GLY A 180 15.44 -5.03 5.66
N GLY A 181 14.26 -5.29 5.10
CA GLY A 181 14.09 -6.07 3.87
C GLY A 181 13.62 -7.51 4.11
N ARG A 182 13.58 -7.97 5.37
CA ARG A 182 13.25 -9.35 5.72
C ARG A 182 11.75 -9.64 5.81
N ARG A 183 10.89 -8.63 5.79
CA ARG A 183 9.43 -8.82 5.80
C ARG A 183 8.83 -8.19 4.54
N TRP A 184 8.11 -9.00 3.77
CA TRP A 184 7.44 -8.61 2.53
C TRP A 184 5.94 -8.74 2.72
N THR A 185 5.26 -7.61 2.80
CA THR A 185 3.83 -7.55 3.09
C THR A 185 3.05 -7.20 1.83
N LYS A 186 2.08 -8.04 1.51
CA LYS A 186 1.03 -7.77 0.53
C LYS A 186 -0.23 -7.30 1.26
N VAL A 187 -0.82 -6.19 0.83
CA VAL A 187 -1.96 -5.57 1.50
C VAL A 187 -3.25 -5.88 0.74
N LEU A 188 -4.23 -6.45 1.46
CA LEU A 188 -5.55 -6.77 0.95
C LEU A 188 -6.60 -5.87 1.62
N GLY A 189 -7.02 -4.83 0.91
CA GLY A 189 -8.04 -3.87 1.35
C GLY A 189 -9.46 -4.20 0.88
N THR A 190 -9.77 -5.46 0.59
CA THR A 190 -11.09 -5.88 0.10
C THR A 190 -12.07 -6.14 1.25
N THR A 191 -13.38 -6.07 0.98
CA THR A 191 -14.41 -6.45 1.97
C THR A 191 -14.65 -7.96 1.95
N LYS A 192 -15.27 -8.47 3.02
CA LYS A 192 -15.66 -9.86 3.16
C LYS A 192 -16.49 -10.35 1.97
N GLU A 193 -17.56 -9.62 1.63
CA GLU A 193 -18.50 -10.00 0.57
C GLU A 193 -17.83 -10.01 -0.80
N LYS A 194 -16.94 -9.04 -1.04
CA LYS A 194 -16.20 -8.95 -2.29
C LYS A 194 -15.22 -10.12 -2.43
N LEU A 195 -14.48 -10.45 -1.38
CA LEU A 195 -13.56 -11.59 -1.40
C LEU A 195 -14.31 -12.92 -1.58
N ILE A 196 -15.42 -13.12 -0.86
CA ILE A 196 -16.25 -14.32 -1.03
C ILE A 196 -16.76 -14.41 -2.47
N ARG A 197 -17.29 -13.31 -3.02
CA ARG A 197 -17.76 -13.29 -4.42
C ARG A 197 -16.63 -13.63 -5.39
N GLU A 198 -15.45 -13.05 -5.22
CA GLU A 198 -14.28 -13.35 -6.03
C GLU A 198 -13.92 -14.85 -5.93
N LEU A 199 -13.88 -15.42 -4.73
CA LEU A 199 -13.59 -16.84 -4.50
C LEU A 199 -14.69 -17.78 -5.04
N SER A 200 -15.96 -17.45 -4.87
CA SER A 200 -17.09 -18.26 -5.33
C SER A 200 -17.17 -18.33 -6.85
N LEU A 201 -16.85 -17.24 -7.55
CA LEU A 201 -16.78 -17.23 -9.01
C LEU A 201 -15.72 -18.19 -9.55
N HIS A 202 -14.64 -18.42 -8.78
CA HIS A 202 -13.54 -19.29 -9.19
C HIS A 202 -13.89 -20.76 -8.92
N ASN A 203 -14.47 -21.07 -7.75
CA ASN A 203 -14.90 -22.44 -7.43
C ASN A 203 -16.02 -22.97 -8.35
N HIS A 204 -16.81 -22.10 -9.00
CA HIS A 204 -17.83 -22.53 -9.98
C HIS A 204 -17.30 -22.70 -11.40
N ALA A 205 -16.10 -22.19 -11.70
CA ALA A 205 -15.50 -22.38 -13.01
C ALA A 205 -14.85 -23.78 -13.14
N ASP A 206 -14.38 -24.35 -12.03
CA ASP A 206 -13.76 -25.68 -12.00
C ASP A 206 -14.78 -26.82 -12.24
N ASP A 207 -16.07 -26.62 -11.92
CA ASP A 207 -17.12 -27.65 -12.06
C ASP A 207 -17.83 -27.66 -13.43
N LEU A 208 -17.60 -26.66 -14.30
CA LEU A 208 -18.35 -26.47 -15.55
C LEU A 208 -17.53 -26.56 -16.84
N MET A 209 -16.23 -26.86 -16.76
CA MET A 209 -15.37 -26.98 -17.94
C MET A 209 -15.03 -28.46 -18.20
N PRO A 210 -15.56 -29.09 -19.27
CA PRO A 210 -15.16 -30.44 -19.65
C PRO A 210 -13.67 -30.48 -20.01
N GLU A 211 -13.00 -31.57 -19.63
CA GLU A 211 -11.56 -31.84 -19.73
C GLU A 211 -10.97 -31.82 -21.16
N GLU A 212 -10.99 -30.70 -21.87
CA GLU A 212 -10.27 -30.55 -23.14
C GLU A 212 -9.68 -29.13 -23.24
N ASP A 213 -8.49 -28.95 -22.66
CA ASP A 213 -7.29 -28.36 -23.28
C ASP A 213 -6.26 -27.95 -22.22
N GLU A 214 -5.00 -28.30 -22.48
CA GLU A 214 -3.81 -28.12 -21.63
C GLU A 214 -3.36 -26.64 -21.49
N GLU A 215 -4.27 -25.72 -21.16
CA GLU A 215 -3.99 -24.31 -20.86
C GLU A 215 -4.75 -23.79 -19.62
N SER A 216 -5.13 -24.68 -18.70
CA SER A 216 -5.59 -24.29 -17.37
C SER A 216 -4.43 -23.76 -16.52
N GLU A 217 -3.92 -22.56 -16.83
CA GLU A 217 -3.55 -21.56 -15.80
C GLU A 217 -4.85 -21.09 -15.09
N GLU A 218 -5.58 -22.10 -14.63
CA GLU A 218 -6.92 -22.19 -14.05
C GLU A 218 -7.09 -21.05 -13.08
N ILE A 219 -7.86 -20.05 -13.54
CA ILE A 219 -8.45 -18.90 -12.85
C ILE A 219 -7.96 -18.78 -11.41
N GLU A 220 -6.66 -18.55 -11.24
CA GLU A 220 -6.11 -18.50 -9.90
C GLU A 220 -6.41 -17.10 -9.40
N HIS A 221 -7.13 -17.01 -8.27
CA HIS A 221 -7.50 -15.74 -7.67
C HIS A 221 -6.30 -14.81 -7.69
N GLY A 222 -6.42 -13.61 -8.25
CA GLY A 222 -5.26 -12.77 -8.61
C GLY A 222 -4.27 -12.56 -7.45
N ILE A 223 -4.78 -12.51 -6.22
CA ILE A 223 -3.95 -12.47 -5.00
C ILE A 223 -3.19 -13.78 -4.72
N LEU A 224 -3.76 -14.98 -4.91
CA LEU A 224 -3.07 -16.27 -4.69
C LEU A 224 -1.93 -16.41 -5.68
N ARG A 225 -2.17 -16.07 -6.96
CA ARG A 225 -1.12 -16.01 -7.98
C ARG A 225 0.00 -15.05 -7.58
N THR A 226 -0.37 -13.88 -7.06
CA THR A 226 0.60 -12.90 -6.54
C THR A 226 1.40 -13.46 -5.36
N LEU A 227 0.73 -14.11 -4.39
CA LEU A 227 1.38 -14.70 -3.22
C LEU A 227 2.31 -15.87 -3.59
N LYS A 228 1.91 -16.73 -4.53
CA LYS A 228 2.79 -17.77 -5.10
C LYS A 228 4.02 -17.14 -5.74
N GLY A 229 3.85 -16.08 -6.53
CA GLY A 229 4.96 -15.30 -7.10
C GLY A 229 5.90 -14.76 -6.02
N LEU A 230 5.36 -14.23 -4.92
CA LEU A 230 6.15 -13.74 -3.78
C LEU A 230 6.89 -14.87 -3.07
N VAL A 231 6.24 -16.01 -2.83
CA VAL A 231 6.86 -17.20 -2.22
C VAL A 231 7.99 -17.75 -3.09
N ARG A 232 7.87 -17.66 -4.42
CA ARG A 232 8.97 -18.02 -5.33
C ARG A 232 10.09 -16.99 -5.29
N ALA A 233 9.76 -15.70 -5.38
CA ALA A 233 10.72 -14.60 -5.31
C ALA A 233 11.51 -14.59 -4.00
N ARG A 234 10.88 -14.92 -2.86
CA ARG A 234 11.59 -15.05 -1.57
C ARG A 234 12.60 -16.21 -1.61
N GLY A 235 12.29 -17.29 -2.34
CA GLY A 235 13.18 -18.45 -2.51
C GLY A 235 14.41 -18.15 -3.37
N GLU A 236 14.40 -17.05 -4.12
CA GLU A 236 15.54 -16.56 -4.92
C GLU A 236 16.23 -15.35 -4.28
N THR A 237 15.59 -14.67 -3.32
CA THR A 237 16.12 -13.45 -2.70
C THR A 237 16.70 -13.73 -1.31
N TRP A 238 17.88 -13.17 -1.04
CA TRP A 238 18.52 -13.20 0.28
C TRP A 238 18.67 -11.77 0.81
N VAL A 239 18.44 -11.60 2.11
CA VAL A 239 18.69 -10.34 2.83
C VAL A 239 19.67 -10.65 3.95
N GLY A 240 20.95 -10.36 3.70
CA GLY A 240 22.04 -10.92 4.49
C GLY A 240 22.07 -12.45 4.34
N TYR A 241 21.88 -13.17 5.45
CA TYR A 241 21.86 -14.64 5.49
C TYR A 241 20.46 -15.23 5.62
N LEU A 242 19.42 -14.40 5.60
CA LEU A 242 18.04 -14.82 5.84
C LEU A 242 17.19 -14.65 4.59
N ARG A 243 16.14 -15.48 4.51
CA ARG A 243 15.09 -15.35 3.50
C ARG A 243 14.00 -14.41 4.01
N PRO A 244 13.43 -13.56 3.14
CA PRO A 244 12.29 -12.75 3.52
C PRO A 244 11.08 -13.62 3.91
N VAL A 245 10.40 -13.21 4.97
CA VAL A 245 9.08 -13.71 5.37
C VAL A 245 8.03 -12.98 4.52
N VAL A 246 7.09 -13.74 3.96
CA VAL A 246 5.99 -13.19 3.15
C VAL A 246 4.75 -13.16 4.02
N GLU A 247 4.10 -12.00 4.06
CA GLU A 247 2.91 -11.74 4.85
C GLU A 247 1.78 -11.19 3.98
N LEU A 248 0.55 -11.62 4.24
CA LEU A 248 -0.68 -11.05 3.72
C LEU A 248 -1.38 -10.28 4.85
N ARG A 249 -1.51 -8.97 4.71
CA ARG A 249 -2.21 -8.10 5.67
C ARG A 249 -3.61 -7.77 5.16
N VAL A 250 -4.64 -8.19 5.88
CA VAL A 250 -6.05 -8.03 5.49
C VAL A 250 -6.70 -6.94 6.35
N LEU A 251 -7.13 -5.83 5.74
CA LEU A 251 -7.64 -4.67 6.50
C LEU A 251 -9.17 -4.61 6.61
N GLY A 252 -9.90 -5.19 5.65
CA GLY A 252 -11.36 -5.08 5.55
C GLY A 252 -12.12 -6.31 6.06
N ILE A 253 -11.44 -7.24 6.71
CA ILE A 253 -12.01 -8.48 7.25
C ILE A 253 -11.36 -8.71 8.61
N SER A 254 -12.15 -8.92 9.65
CA SER A 254 -11.65 -9.28 10.97
C SER A 254 -11.25 -10.75 11.04
N ALA A 255 -10.43 -11.11 12.02
CA ALA A 255 -10.05 -12.51 12.25
C ALA A 255 -11.29 -13.40 12.54
N GLU A 256 -12.26 -12.88 13.29
CA GLU A 256 -13.50 -13.57 13.63
C GLU A 256 -14.34 -13.85 12.38
N GLU A 257 -14.50 -12.86 11.49
CA GLU A 257 -15.22 -13.05 10.23
C GLU A 257 -14.54 -14.04 9.31
N ALA A 258 -13.21 -14.03 9.27
CA ALA A 258 -12.40 -14.94 8.45
C ALA A 258 -12.51 -16.39 8.91
N GLU A 259 -12.56 -16.65 10.23
CA GLU A 259 -12.66 -18.00 10.78
C GLU A 259 -14.12 -18.50 10.86
N GLY A 260 -15.08 -17.59 11.03
CA GLY A 260 -16.51 -17.88 11.08
C GLY A 260 -17.10 -18.28 9.72
N ASP A 261 -16.52 -17.82 8.61
CA ASP A 261 -16.94 -18.17 7.26
C ASP A 261 -16.15 -19.35 6.69
N GLY A 262 -16.85 -20.40 6.24
CA GLY A 262 -16.20 -21.62 5.74
C GLY A 262 -15.33 -21.43 4.51
N ILE A 263 -15.70 -20.50 3.61
CA ILE A 263 -14.97 -20.21 2.37
C ILE A 263 -13.69 -19.46 2.72
N LEU A 264 -13.81 -18.38 3.50
CA LEU A 264 -12.66 -17.58 3.93
C LEU A 264 -11.67 -18.39 4.76
N ARG A 265 -12.16 -19.20 5.69
CA ARG A 265 -11.32 -20.09 6.50
C ARG A 265 -10.51 -21.05 5.63
N THR A 266 -11.13 -21.64 4.62
CA THR A 266 -10.47 -22.55 3.68
C THR A 266 -9.41 -21.82 2.87
N TYR A 267 -9.76 -20.65 2.37
CA TYR A 267 -8.87 -19.77 1.62
C TYR A 267 -7.64 -19.33 2.43
N PHE A 268 -7.81 -18.78 3.64
CA PHE A 268 -6.69 -18.36 4.47
C PHE A 268 -5.85 -19.54 4.97
N ARG A 269 -6.45 -20.72 5.18
CA ARG A 269 -5.70 -21.95 5.44
C ARG A 269 -4.81 -22.34 4.25
N GLN A 270 -5.30 -22.22 3.02
CA GLN A 270 -4.50 -22.45 1.82
C GLN A 270 -3.34 -21.45 1.73
N VAL A 271 -3.58 -20.17 2.03
CA VAL A 271 -2.52 -19.14 2.10
C VAL A 271 -1.43 -19.52 3.11
N ARG A 272 -1.82 -19.89 4.33
CA ARG A 272 -0.89 -20.33 5.38
C ARG A 272 -0.11 -21.59 4.98
N LYS A 273 -0.74 -22.54 4.28
CA LYS A 273 -0.09 -23.76 3.77
C LYS A 273 1.04 -23.45 2.77
N MET A 274 0.99 -22.33 2.05
CA MET A 274 2.08 -21.86 1.19
C MET A 274 3.27 -21.26 1.98
N GLY A 275 3.16 -21.19 3.31
CA GLY A 275 4.13 -20.53 4.18
C GLY A 275 4.04 -19.01 4.15
N VAL A 276 2.86 -18.46 3.85
CA VAL A 276 2.57 -17.03 3.96
C VAL A 276 1.92 -16.75 5.31
N GLU A 277 2.45 -15.79 6.06
CA GLU A 277 1.83 -15.31 7.30
C GLU A 277 0.57 -14.51 6.96
N VAL A 278 -0.50 -14.64 7.75
CA VAL A 278 -1.74 -13.89 7.53
C VAL A 278 -2.04 -13.07 8.78
N GLY A 279 -2.06 -11.75 8.63
CA GLY A 279 -2.42 -10.79 9.68
C GLY A 279 -3.70 -10.04 9.33
N PHE A 280 -4.52 -9.75 10.35
CA PHE A 280 -5.76 -8.98 10.20
C PHE A 280 -5.64 -7.61 10.88
N GLY A 281 -6.27 -6.60 10.28
CA GLY A 281 -6.12 -5.21 10.70
C GLY A 281 -4.81 -4.59 10.20
N ALA A 282 -4.54 -3.34 10.56
CA ALA A 282 -3.30 -2.67 10.18
C ALA A 282 -2.10 -3.08 11.05
N GLY A 283 -2.36 -3.53 12.29
CA GLY A 283 -1.34 -3.92 13.26
C GLY A 283 -0.54 -5.16 12.85
N GLY A 284 0.73 -5.17 13.23
CA GLY A 284 1.59 -6.35 13.14
C GLY A 284 1.08 -7.50 14.00
N PRO A 285 1.56 -8.75 13.77
CA PRO A 285 1.23 -9.88 14.64
C PRO A 285 1.59 -9.54 16.08
N THR A 286 0.57 -9.51 16.95
CA THR A 286 0.56 -8.96 18.32
C THR A 286 1.37 -9.75 19.36
N GLU A 287 2.37 -10.55 18.97
CA GLU A 287 3.11 -11.37 19.94
C GLU A 287 4.62 -11.23 19.77
N LYS A 288 5.16 -10.21 20.44
CA LYS A 288 6.26 -10.27 21.42
C LYS A 288 6.92 -8.89 21.51
N GLU A 289 6.76 -8.26 22.66
CA GLU A 289 7.73 -7.31 23.24
C GLU A 289 8.36 -6.34 22.23
N GLN A 290 7.52 -5.53 21.57
CA GLN A 290 8.03 -4.32 20.94
C GLN A 290 8.48 -3.39 22.07
N ASP A 291 9.78 -3.26 22.25
CA ASP A 291 10.38 -2.19 23.02
C ASP A 291 9.68 -0.86 22.68
N GLN A 292 9.24 -0.12 23.70
CA GLN A 292 8.52 1.17 23.62
C GLN A 292 9.22 2.27 22.79
N SER A 293 10.34 1.97 22.14
CA SER A 293 11.04 2.83 21.17
C SER A 293 10.23 3.11 19.89
N GLY A 294 9.15 2.36 19.65
CA GLY A 294 8.30 2.48 18.46
C GLY A 294 7.27 3.61 18.46
N GLU A 295 6.98 4.28 19.58
CA GLU A 295 5.97 5.36 19.58
C GLU A 295 6.55 6.71 19.14
N GLY A 296 7.82 6.97 19.45
CA GLY A 296 8.44 8.28 19.22
C GLY A 296 8.62 8.67 17.75
N TRP A 297 8.74 7.70 16.81
CA TRP A 297 8.94 8.06 15.40
C TRP A 297 7.65 8.55 14.73
N MET A 298 6.47 8.07 15.16
CA MET A 298 5.20 8.55 14.65
C MET A 298 4.90 9.94 15.22
N GLU A 299 5.28 10.20 16.47
CA GLU A 299 5.31 11.55 17.01
C GLU A 299 6.28 12.45 16.26
N ASP A 300 7.49 11.98 15.91
CA ASP A 300 8.45 12.72 15.09
C ASP A 300 7.85 13.01 13.69
N LEU A 301 7.18 12.04 13.07
CA LEU A 301 6.48 12.19 11.79
C LEU A 301 5.33 13.20 11.90
N HIS A 302 4.47 13.07 12.92
CA HIS A 302 3.38 14.01 13.17
C HIS A 302 3.90 15.40 13.49
N ARG A 303 4.94 15.53 14.32
CA ARG A 303 5.60 16.80 14.66
C ARG A 303 6.19 17.47 13.43
N GLU A 304 6.87 16.71 12.57
CA GLU A 304 7.44 17.23 11.33
C GLU A 304 6.35 17.64 10.33
N CYS A 305 5.26 16.85 10.23
CA CYS A 305 4.08 17.22 9.46
C CYS A 305 3.40 18.49 10.02
N SER A 306 3.28 18.63 11.34
CA SER A 306 2.66 19.79 11.99
C SER A 306 3.49 21.07 11.88
N ARG A 307 4.83 20.97 11.80
CA ARG A 307 5.71 22.12 11.54
C ARG A 307 5.53 22.71 10.15
N ARG A 308 5.04 21.93 9.19
CA ARG A 308 4.67 22.39 7.85
C ARG A 308 3.18 22.74 7.85
N THR A 309 2.82 23.87 8.45
CA THR A 309 1.47 24.43 8.34
C THR A 309 1.18 24.86 6.91
N TYR A 310 0.18 24.25 6.29
CA TYR A 310 -0.32 24.66 4.98
C TYR A 310 -1.37 25.76 5.15
N HIS A 311 -1.06 26.95 4.67
CA HIS A 311 -2.11 27.90 4.31
C HIS A 311 -2.62 27.52 2.92
N PHE A 312 -3.78 26.87 2.88
CA PHE A 312 -4.52 26.78 1.63
C PHE A 312 -4.98 28.20 1.30
N GLY A 313 -4.33 28.82 0.32
CA GLY A 313 -4.77 30.10 -0.21
C GLY A 313 -6.25 30.01 -0.65
N PRO A 314 -7.01 31.11 -0.53
CA PRO A 314 -8.40 31.13 -0.99
C PRO A 314 -8.48 30.73 -2.47
N PRO A 315 -9.59 30.08 -2.89
CA PRO A 315 -9.79 29.74 -4.29
C PRO A 315 -9.65 30.99 -5.17
N LEU A 316 -8.74 30.93 -6.14
CA LEU A 316 -8.44 32.04 -7.04
C LEU A 316 -9.67 32.43 -7.86
N GLN A 317 -9.86 33.73 -8.05
CA GLN A 317 -10.88 34.30 -8.92
C GLN A 317 -10.63 33.92 -10.40
N PRO A 318 -11.68 33.85 -11.24
CA PRO A 318 -11.67 33.22 -12.56
C PRO A 318 -10.87 33.94 -13.67
N ASP A 319 -9.96 34.85 -13.34
CA ASP A 319 -9.17 35.59 -14.35
C ASP A 319 -7.82 34.91 -14.64
N GLY A 320 -7.86 33.94 -15.56
CA GLY A 320 -6.90 33.77 -16.65
C GLY A 320 -5.42 33.47 -16.39
N ALA A 321 -4.90 33.49 -15.16
CA ALA A 321 -3.48 33.24 -14.90
C ALA A 321 -3.17 31.76 -14.66
N ARG A 322 -2.14 31.22 -15.34
CA ARG A 322 -1.67 29.85 -15.13
C ARG A 322 -1.07 29.68 -13.73
N PRO A 323 -1.29 28.53 -13.06
CA PRO A 323 -0.88 28.32 -11.67
C PRO A 323 0.63 28.19 -11.51
N VAL A 324 1.18 28.88 -10.51
CA VAL A 324 2.43 28.51 -9.83
C VAL A 324 2.04 28.23 -8.38
N ALA A 325 2.13 26.97 -7.95
CA ALA A 325 2.06 26.66 -6.53
C ALA A 325 3.30 27.23 -5.86
N VAL A 326 3.15 28.33 -5.12
CA VAL A 326 4.24 28.88 -4.30
C VAL A 326 4.20 28.12 -2.97
N LEU A 327 5.18 27.24 -2.77
CA LEU A 327 5.50 26.69 -1.45
C LEU A 327 6.16 27.82 -0.65
N ASP A 328 5.42 28.43 0.27
CA ASP A 328 6.00 29.33 1.26
C ASP A 328 6.56 28.50 2.42
N CYS A 329 7.82 28.08 2.30
CA CYS A 329 8.55 27.42 3.38
C CYS A 329 9.07 28.48 4.37
N THR A 330 8.17 29.16 5.08
CA THR A 330 8.58 30.01 6.21
C THR A 330 8.77 29.14 7.44
N VAL A 331 10.02 28.72 7.69
CA VAL A 331 10.42 28.11 8.95
C VAL A 331 10.36 29.21 10.01
N SER A 332 9.34 29.18 10.87
CA SER A 332 9.31 30.04 12.05
C SER A 332 10.46 29.64 12.97
N PRO A 333 11.34 30.57 13.38
CA PRO A 333 12.40 30.25 14.33
C PRO A 333 11.78 29.81 15.66
N PRO A 334 12.39 28.84 16.36
CA PRO A 334 11.92 28.42 17.67
C PRO A 334 12.01 29.59 18.66
N SER A 335 10.91 29.79 19.40
CA SER A 335 10.78 30.72 20.52
C SER A 335 11.57 30.28 21.74
#